data_AF-A0AAV4JLY2-F1
#
_entry.id   AF-A0AAV4JLY2-F1
#
_cell.length_a   1.000
_cell.length_b   1.000
_cell.length_c   1.000
_cell.angle_alpha   90.00
_cell.angle_beta   90.00
_cell.angle_gamma   90.00
#
_symmetry.space_group_name_H-M   'P 1'
#
loop_
_entity.id
_entity.type
_entity.pdbx_description
1 polymer ?
#
loop_
_entity_poly.entity_id
_entity_poly.type
_entity_poly.pdbx_seq_one_letter_code
_entity_poly.pdbx_strand_id
1 'polypeptide(L)' 'MIYDGSSTSDEVIAKLCGTYNSSTVLYSTSNNLRLDFVTGEGRLEMDAEPMNTNADYKFVRKGFNISYEFSDRFVAL' A
#
# COMPACT_ATOMS: atom_id res chain seq x y z
N MET A 1 0.19 3.24 -4.17
CA MET A 1 -0.83 4.25 -4.56
C MET A 1 -2.19 3.58 -4.49
N ILE A 2 -3.25 4.36 -4.31
CA ILE A 2 -4.63 3.87 -4.21
C ILE A 2 -5.46 4.61 -5.26
N TYR A 3 -6.21 3.87 -6.07
CA TYR A 3 -6.98 4.40 -7.20
C TYR A 3 -8.46 4.03 -7.09
N ASP A 4 -9.33 4.94 -7.53
CA ASP A 4 -10.78 4.78 -7.60
C ASP A 4 -11.20 4.03 -8.88
N GLY A 5 -10.71 2.80 -9.01
CA GLY A 5 -10.98 1.95 -10.17
C GLY A 5 -10.11 0.71 -10.21
N SER A 6 -9.98 0.13 -11.41
CA SER A 6 -9.27 -1.13 -11.64
C SER A 6 -7.89 -0.95 -12.29
N SER A 7 -7.58 0.26 -12.75
CA SER A 7 -6.39 0.58 -13.53
C SER A 7 -5.58 1.73 -12.91
N THR A 8 -4.32 1.85 -13.31
CA THR A 8 -3.47 3.00 -12.93
C THR A 8 -3.82 4.27 -13.69
N SER A 9 -4.74 4.19 -14.66
CA SER A 9 -5.29 5.35 -15.37
C SER A 9 -6.53 5.93 -14.70
N ASP A 10 -7.10 5.23 -13.72
CA ASP A 10 -8.24 5.72 -12.93
C ASP A 10 -7.78 6.78 -11.91
N GLU A 11 -8.73 7.49 -11.31
CA GLU A 11 -8.46 8.60 -10.39
C GLU A 11 -7.67 8.14 -9.15
N VAL A 12 -6.67 8.92 -8.73
CA VAL A 12 -5.87 8.61 -7.55
C VAL A 12 -6.58 9.11 -6.30
N ILE A 13 -6.99 8.18 -5.42
CA ILE A 13 -7.53 8.49 -4.10
C ILE A 13 -6.42 9.00 -3.18
N ALA A 14 -5.30 8.26 -3.12
CA ALA A 14 -4.22 8.59 -2.19
C ALA A 14 -2.86 7.98 -2.58
N LYS A 15 -1.79 8.67 -2.17
CA LYS A 15 -0.42 8.15 -2.14
C LYS A 15 0.08 8.15 -0.70
N LEU A 16 0.18 6.96 -0.10
CA LEU A 16 0.54 6.79 1.30
C LEU A 16 1.95 6.19 1.45
N CYS A 17 2.72 6.71 2.40
CA CYS A 17 3.98 6.13 2.86
C CYS A 17 4.25 6.54 4.32
N GLY A 18 4.97 5.71 5.08
CA GLY A 18 5.23 5.96 6.50
C GLY A 18 4.21 5.26 7.40
N THR A 19 3.94 5.85 8.57
CA THR A 19 3.07 5.24 9.59
C THR A 19 1.72 5.93 9.61
N TYR A 20 0.66 5.14 9.45
CA TYR A 20 -0.73 5.58 9.60
C TYR A 20 -1.42 4.72 10.66
N ASN A 21 -2.48 5.24 11.26
CA ASN A 21 -3.26 4.54 12.26
C ASN A 21 -4.67 4.23 11.72
N SER A 22 -5.48 3.56 12.53
CA SER A 22 -6.85 3.14 12.19
C SER A 22 -7.84 4.29 11.93
N SER A 23 -7.47 5.55 12.18
CA SER A 23 -8.31 6.71 11.83
C SER A 23 -8.19 7.13 10.36
N THR A 24 -7.23 6.57 9.61
CA THR A 24 -7.11 6.82 8.18
C THR A 24 -8.13 6.00 7.41
N VAL A 25 -9.25 6.63 7.06
CA VAL A 25 -10.32 6.03 6.25
C VAL A 25 -10.31 6.65 4.86
N LEU A 26 -10.41 5.82 3.83
CA LEU A 26 -10.48 6.22 2.43
C LEU A 26 -11.77 5.70 1.82
N TYR A 27 -12.28 6.44 0.84
CA TYR A 27 -13.52 6.11 0.14
C TYR A 27 -13.26 5.97 -1.36
N SER A 28 -13.92 4.98 -1.97
CA SER A 28 -14.00 4.79 -3.42
C SER A 28 -15.42 5.12 -3.85
N THR A 29 -15.60 5.78 -4.99
CA THR A 29 -16.91 5.95 -5.62
C THR A 29 -17.17 4.90 -6.71
N SER A 30 -16.11 4.22 -7.16
CA SER A 30 -16.16 3.13 -8.13
C SER A 30 -16.49 1.78 -7.50
N ASN A 31 -16.93 0.84 -8.33
CA ASN A 31 -17.16 -0.55 -7.94
C ASN A 31 -15.85 -1.33 -7.71
N ASN A 32 -14.70 -0.75 -8.09
CA ASN A 32 -13.39 -1.34 -7.93
C ASN A 32 -12.46 -0.34 -7.24
N LEU A 33 -11.61 -0.84 -6.34
CA LEU A 33 -10.52 -0.08 -5.74
C LEU A 33 -9.21 -0.83 -5.98
N ARG A 34 -8.22 -0.14 -6.54
CA ARG A 34 -6.89 -0.71 -6.81
C ARG A 34 -5.87 -0.15 -5.85
N LEU A 35 -5.08 -1.04 -5.25
CA LEU A 35 -3.97 -0.69 -4.38
C LEU A 35 -2.67 -1.25 -4.94
N ASP A 36 -1.74 -0.35 -5.25
CA ASP A 36 -0.37 -0.71 -5.63
C ASP A 36 0.54 -0.54 -4.40
N PHE A 37 1.01 -1.66 -3.84
CA PHE A 37 2.01 -1.68 -2.77
C PHE A 37 3.42 -1.80 -3.35
N VAL A 38 4.26 -0.80 -3.08
CA VAL A 38 5.63 -0.74 -3.58
C VAL A 38 6.57 -0.56 -2.40
N THR A 39 7.50 -1.50 -2.25
CA THR A 39 8.60 -1.42 -1.27
C THR A 39 9.90 -1.08 -1.99
N GLY A 40 10.73 -0.23 -1.38
CA GLY A 40 12.10 -0.10 -1.83
C GLY A 40 12.91 -1.35 -1.47
N GLU A 41 13.77 -1.80 -2.37
CA GLU A 41 14.83 -2.75 -2.00
C GLU A 41 15.84 -2.01 -1.13
N GLY A 42 16.09 -2.49 0.09
CA GLY A 42 17.28 -2.06 0.82
C GLY A 42 18.49 -2.47 -0.01
N ARG A 43 19.43 -1.55 -0.30
CA ARG A 43 20.68 -1.88 -0.99
C ARG A 43 21.36 -3.04 -0.26
N LEU A 44 21.32 -4.23 -0.84
CA LEU A 44 22.24 -5.30 -0.48
C LEU A 44 23.57 -4.90 -1.10
N GLU A 45 24.53 -4.50 -0.27
CA GLU A 45 25.91 -4.35 -0.75
C GLU A 45 26.33 -5.72 -1.29
N MET A 46 26.62 -5.78 -2.59
CA MET A 46 26.92 -7.03 -3.30
C MET A 46 28.20 -7.71 -2.82
N ASP A 47 28.98 -7.04 -1.97
CA ASP A 47 30.22 -7.53 -1.36
C ASP A 47 30.03 -8.07 0.07
N ALA A 48 28.79 -8.14 0.57
CA ALA A 48 28.53 -8.65 1.92
C ALA A 48 28.48 -10.18 1.96
N GLU A 49 29.11 -10.77 2.99
CA GLU A 49 29.10 -12.20 3.34
C GLU A 49 27.76 -12.90 3.02
N PRO A 50 27.74 -14.16 2.53
CA PRO A 50 26.54 -14.87 2.05
C PRO A 50 25.44 -15.10 3.10
N MET A 51 25.70 -14.78 4.37
CA MET A 51 24.68 -14.72 5.40
C MET A 51 23.84 -13.42 5.30
N ASN A 52 24.41 -12.31 4.83
CA ASN A 52 23.79 -10.99 4.60
C ASN A 52 22.91 -10.89 3.34
N THR A 53 22.94 -11.88 2.45
CA THR A 53 22.08 -11.92 1.26
C THR A 53 20.62 -12.28 1.56
N ASN A 54 20.33 -12.80 2.76
CA ASN A 54 18.94 -12.98 3.20
C ASN A 54 18.42 -11.65 3.78
N ALA A 55 17.97 -10.74 2.92
CA ALA A 55 17.39 -9.44 3.30
C ALA A 55 16.28 -9.54 4.38
N ASP A 56 15.64 -10.70 4.47
CA ASP A 56 14.47 -11.00 5.30
C ASP A 56 14.66 -10.81 6.82
N TYR A 57 15.89 -10.88 7.35
CA TYR A 57 16.16 -10.71 8.79
C TYR A 57 16.75 -9.33 9.14
N LYS A 58 17.26 -8.60 8.15
CA LYS A 58 18.02 -7.36 8.37
C LYS A 58 17.14 -6.11 8.32
N PHE A 59 15.96 -6.22 7.71
CA PHE A 59 15.00 -5.12 7.61
C PHE A 59 13.73 -5.43 8.41
N VAL A 60 13.34 -4.51 9.29
CA VAL A 60 12.00 -4.54 9.91
C VAL A 60 10.99 -4.47 8.77
N ARG A 61 10.28 -5.57 8.50
CA ARG A 61 9.22 -5.60 7.48
C ARG A 61 8.11 -4.66 7.91
N LYS A 62 8.04 -3.50 7.27
CA LYS A 62 6.92 -2.56 7.43
C LYS A 62 5.88 -2.94 6.38
N GLY A 63 4.73 -3.38 6.85
CA GLY A 63 3.56 -3.67 6.02
C GLY A 63 2.38 -2.82 6.46
N PHE A 64 1.22 -3.15 5.91
CA PHE A 64 -0.05 -2.60 6.34
C PHE A 64 -1.03 -3.75 6.59
N ASN A 65 -1.96 -3.53 7.50
CA ASN A 65 -3.12 -4.38 7.69
C ASN A 65 -4.35 -3.48 7.54
N ILE A 66 -5.27 -3.86 6.66
CA ILE A 66 -6.45 -3.07 6.33
C ILE A 66 -7.70 -3.96 6.27
N SER A 67 -8.84 -3.35 6.56
CA SER A 67 -10.16 -3.92 6.36
C SER A 67 -10.93 -3.03 5.38
N TYR A 68 -11.84 -3.63 4.61
CA TYR A 68 -12.73 -2.91 3.70
C TYR A 68 -14.17 -3.36 3.91
N GLU A 69 -15.11 -2.48 3.59
CA GLU A 69 -16.54 -2.78 3.55
C GLU A 69 -17.18 -2.12 2.33
N PHE A 70 -18.22 -2.76 1.79
CA PHE A 70 -19.11 -2.11 0.81
C PHE A 70 -20.24 -1.45 1.58
N SER A 71 -20.58 -0.21 1.21
CA SER A 71 -21.60 0.57 1.91
C SER A 71 -22.44 1.36 0.91
N ASP A 72 -23.75 1.20 1.01
CA ASP A 72 -24.72 1.96 0.22
C ASP A 72 -25.03 3.33 0.85
N ARG A 73 -24.36 3.68 1.96
CA ARG A 73 -24.67 4.88 2.76
C ARG A 73 -24.14 6.18 2.17
N PHE A 74 -23.38 6.14 1.07
CA PHE A 74 -22.79 7.32 0.46
C PHE A 74 -22.83 7.24 -1.07
N VAL A 75 -23.99 7.59 -1.66
CA VAL A 75 -24.06 7.95 -3.08
C VAL A 75 -24.85 9.26 -3.21
N ALA A 76 -24.25 10.36 -2.75
CA ALA A 76 -24.58 11.73 -3.15
C ALA A 76 -23.48 12.65 -2.61
N LEU A 77 -22.52 13.02 -3.47
CA LEU A 77 -21.76 14.26 -3.35
C LEU A 77 -22.24 15.22 -4.44
#